data_AF-A0A974BCZ1-F1
#
_entry.id   AF-A0A974BCZ1-F1
#
_cell.length_a   1.000
_cell.length_b   1.000
_cell.length_c   1.000
_cell.angle_alpha   90.00
_cell.angle_beta   90.00
_cell.angle_gamma   90.00
#
_symmetry.space_group_name_H-M   'P 1'
#
loop_
_entity.id
_entity.type
_entity.pdbx_description
1 polymer ?
#
loop_
_entity_poly.entity_id
_entity_poly.type
_entity_poly.pdbx_seq_one_letter_code
_entity_poly.pdbx_strand_id
1 'polypeptide(L)'
;QNYCRDVYRGQLASVHSASRNEELRKLARTYTYRSVWIGAFTSKRTGQWESYWEDSSPWNYANWAPAHPYHIFTTCVALSTRDGLWRSRSCYSLRPFICQY
;
A
#
# COMPACT_ATOMS: atom_id res chain seq x y z
N GLN A 1 7.53 3.60 8.87
CA GLN A 1 6.22 2.93 8.72
C GLN A 1 6.03 1.87 9.82
N ASN A 2 6.49 2.12 11.06
CA ASN A 2 6.65 1.03 12.04
C ASN A 2 5.49 0.96 13.04
N TYR A 3 4.53 1.89 12.99
CA TYR A 3 3.48 2.01 14.00
C TYR A 3 2.65 0.72 14.17
N CYS A 4 2.29 0.05 13.07
CA CYS A 4 1.56 -1.23 13.14
C CYS A 4 2.36 -2.30 13.90
N ARG A 5 3.68 -2.32 13.70
CA ARG A 5 4.60 -3.27 14.34
C ARG A 5 4.81 -2.92 15.80
N ASP A 6 5.05 -1.65 16.09
CA ASP A 6 5.44 -1.17 17.41
C ASP A 6 4.26 -1.17 18.39
N VAL A 7 3.04 -0.86 17.92
CA VAL A 7 1.86 -0.71 18.78
C VAL A 7 0.96 -1.95 18.75
N TYR A 8 0.73 -2.53 17.57
CA TYR A 8 -0.25 -3.60 17.40
C TYR A 8 0.39 -4.98 17.17
N ARG A 9 1.73 -5.08 17.15
CA ARG A 9 2.48 -6.29 16.75
C ARG A 9 2.04 -6.85 15.39
N GLY A 10 1.52 -5.98 14.53
CA GLY A 10 1.06 -6.31 13.19
C GLY A 10 1.91 -5.66 12.11
N GLN A 11 1.43 -5.69 10.88
CA GLN A 11 2.08 -5.08 9.72
C GLN A 11 1.09 -4.22 8.95
N LEU A 12 1.58 -3.34 8.07
CA LEU A 12 0.70 -2.66 7.14
C LEU A 12 0.02 -3.68 6.21
N ALA A 13 -1.23 -3.42 5.84
CA ALA A 13 -2.05 -4.38 5.13
C ALA A 13 -1.47 -4.75 3.75
N SER A 14 -1.37 -6.05 3.47
CA SER A 14 -1.07 -6.60 2.15
C SER A 14 -2.34 -6.96 1.40
N VAL A 15 -2.26 -6.98 0.07
CA VAL A 15 -3.44 -7.20 -0.79
C VAL A 15 -3.12 -8.25 -1.84
N HIS A 16 -3.79 -9.40 -1.70
CA HIS A 16 -3.60 -10.58 -2.56
C HIS A 16 -4.80 -10.89 -3.45
N SER A 17 -5.84 -10.07 -3.41
CA SER A 17 -7.06 -10.28 -4.19
C SER A 17 -7.85 -8.99 -4.38
N ALA A 18 -8.72 -8.98 -5.40
CA ALA A 18 -9.66 -7.89 -5.62
C ALA A 18 -10.67 -7.75 -4.47
N SER A 19 -11.08 -8.86 -3.83
CA SER A 19 -11.99 -8.81 -2.69
C SER A 19 -11.36 -8.10 -1.49
N ARG A 20 -10.10 -8.42 -1.17
CA ARG A 20 -9.34 -7.76 -0.11
C ARG A 20 -9.13 -6.29 -0.42
N ASN A 21 -8.82 -5.96 -1.67
CA ASN A 21 -8.68 -4.57 -2.11
C ASN A 21 -9.95 -3.74 -1.86
N GLU A 22 -11.11 -4.29 -2.23
CA GLU A 22 -12.40 -3.61 -2.05
C GLU A 22 -12.81 -3.53 -0.58
N GLU A 23 -12.51 -4.54 0.24
CA GLU A 23 -12.70 -4.51 1.69
C GLU A 23 -11.94 -3.34 2.32
N LEU A 24 -10.63 -3.21 2.03
CA LEU A 24 -9.80 -2.11 2.53
C LEU A 24 -10.29 -0.75 2.05
N ARG A 25 -10.74 -0.67 0.79
CA ARG A 25 -11.33 0.55 0.21
C ARG A 25 -12.59 0.96 0.95
N LYS A 26 -13.50 0.02 1.22
CA LYS A 26 -14.75 0.27 1.97
C LYS A 26 -14.44 0.73 3.39
N LEU A 27 -13.52 0.05 4.08
CA LEU A 27 -13.07 0.42 5.42
C LEU A 27 -12.54 1.86 5.45
N ALA A 28 -11.61 2.21 4.56
CA ALA A 28 -11.07 3.56 4.47
C ALA A 28 -12.14 4.62 4.14
N ARG A 29 -13.13 4.26 3.32
CA ARG A 29 -14.24 5.15 2.94
C ARG A 29 -15.22 5.38 4.10
N THR A 30 -15.44 4.41 4.98
CA THR A 30 -16.25 4.57 6.20
C THR A 30 -15.73 5.70 7.10
N TYR A 31 -14.40 5.86 7.17
CA TYR A 31 -13.75 6.95 7.90
C TYR A 31 -13.52 8.21 7.05
N THR A 32 -14.15 8.32 5.87
CA THR A 32 -14.05 9.45 4.94
C THR A 32 -12.62 9.78 4.46
N TYR A 33 -11.68 8.84 4.58
CA TYR A 33 -10.33 9.02 4.08
C TYR A 33 -10.29 8.93 2.55
N ARG A 34 -9.57 9.86 1.90
CA ARG A 34 -9.41 9.86 0.43
C ARG A 34 -8.38 8.84 -0.06
N SER A 35 -7.41 8.52 0.77
CA SER A 35 -6.36 7.56 0.47
C SER A 35 -5.72 7.05 1.75
N VAL A 36 -5.36 5.78 1.79
CA VAL A 36 -4.70 5.14 2.93
C VAL A 36 -3.42 4.43 2.49
N TRP A 37 -2.41 4.41 3.36
CA TRP A 37 -1.21 3.60 3.15
C TRP A 37 -1.54 2.11 3.32
N ILE A 38 -1.01 1.32 2.39
CA ILE A 38 -0.95 -0.15 2.46
C ILE A 38 0.52 -0.58 2.57
N GLY A 39 0.77 -1.84 2.91
CA GLY A 39 2.09 -2.37 3.23
C GLY A 39 3.00 -2.62 2.03
N ALA A 40 2.80 -1.92 0.92
CA ALA A 40 3.63 -2.02 -0.27
C ALA A 40 4.55 -0.81 -0.42
N PHE A 41 5.74 -1.08 -0.94
CA PHE A 41 6.68 -0.07 -1.42
C PHE A 41 7.25 -0.53 -2.78
N THR A 42 7.82 0.41 -3.53
CA THR A 42 8.55 0.15 -4.77
C THR A 42 9.97 0.68 -4.59
N SER A 43 10.98 -0.18 -4.78
CA SER A 43 12.38 0.21 -4.65
C SER A 43 13.27 -0.56 -5.65
N LYS A 44 14.51 -0.11 -5.82
CA LYS A 44 15.48 -0.68 -6.77
C LYS A 44 16.47 -1.62 -6.05
N ARG A 45 16.02 -2.79 -5.59
CA ARG A 45 16.87 -3.71 -4.78
C ARG A 45 17.87 -4.51 -5.62
N THR A 46 17.48 -4.94 -6.80
CA THR A 46 18.22 -5.88 -7.67
C THR A 46 18.76 -5.21 -8.94
N GLY A 47 18.82 -3.88 -8.96
CA GLY A 47 19.09 -3.11 -10.17
C GLY A 47 17.86 -2.91 -11.06
N GLN A 48 16.74 -3.59 -10.78
CA GLN A 48 15.44 -3.35 -11.38
C GLN A 48 14.47 -2.77 -10.35
N TRP A 49 13.47 -2.03 -10.83
CA TRP A 49 12.43 -1.50 -9.97
C TRP A 49 11.39 -2.58 -9.69
N GLU A 50 11.22 -2.91 -8.42
CA GLU A 50 10.32 -3.96 -7.98
C GLU A 50 9.42 -3.44 -6.87
N SER A 51 8.20 -3.96 -6.82
CA SER A 51 7.28 -3.72 -5.71
C SER A 51 7.20 -4.98 -4.86
N TYR A 52 7.27 -4.80 -3.54
CA TYR A 52 7.22 -5.91 -2.58
C TYR A 52 6.34 -5.49 -1.39
N TRP A 53 5.86 -6.48 -0.65
CA TRP A 53 5.11 -6.25 0.59
C TRP A 53 6.05 -6.25 1.79
N GLU A 54 5.75 -5.45 2.81
CA GLU A 54 6.53 -5.39 4.05
C GLU A 54 6.46 -6.70 4.84
N ASP A 55 5.35 -7.42 4.74
CA ASP A 55 5.13 -8.73 5.37
C ASP A 55 5.87 -9.88 4.67
N SER A 56 6.60 -9.60 3.57
CA SER A 56 7.29 -10.59 2.74
C SER A 56 6.37 -11.61 2.06
N SER A 57 5.07 -11.33 2.01
CA SER A 57 4.09 -12.11 1.25
C SER A 57 4.34 -12.01 -0.27
N PRO A 58 3.85 -12.98 -1.07
CA PRO A 58 4.08 -12.98 -2.50
C PRO A 58 3.39 -11.79 -3.20
N TRP A 59 4.09 -11.17 -4.14
CA TRP A 59 3.53 -10.15 -5.02
C TRP A 59 2.72 -10.79 -6.16
N ASN A 60 1.50 -11.25 -5.84
CA ASN A 60 0.62 -11.99 -6.75
C ASN A 60 -0.61 -11.19 -7.24
N TYR A 61 -0.82 -9.99 -6.70
CA TYR A 61 -1.93 -9.13 -7.07
C TYR A 61 -1.45 -7.67 -7.12
N ALA A 62 -1.96 -6.93 -8.11
CA ALA A 62 -1.65 -5.53 -8.26
C ALA A 62 -2.87 -4.78 -8.82
N ASN A 63 -3.19 -3.63 -8.22
CA ASN A 63 -4.29 -2.78 -8.69
C ASN A 63 -3.81 -1.35 -8.97
N TRP A 64 -2.72 -1.22 -9.72
CA TRP A 64 -2.08 0.06 -10.00
C TRP A 64 -2.95 1.02 -10.82
N ALA A 65 -2.90 2.30 -10.48
CA ALA A 65 -3.39 3.35 -11.35
C ALA A 65 -2.49 3.48 -12.59
N PRO A 66 -3.01 3.99 -13.72
CA PRO A 66 -2.19 4.29 -14.89
C PRO A 66 -0.96 5.14 -14.52
N ALA A 67 0.17 4.85 -15.17
CA ALA A 67 1.48 5.47 -14.92
C ALA A 67 2.06 5.26 -13.50
N HIS A 68 1.62 4.22 -12.79
CA HIS A 68 2.20 3.79 -11.51
C HIS A 68 2.63 2.31 -11.59
N PRO A 69 3.63 1.89 -10.79
CA PRO A 69 4.39 2.70 -9.85
C PRO A 69 5.38 3.67 -10.53
N TYR A 70 5.80 4.71 -9.81
CA TYR A 70 6.85 5.61 -10.29
C TYR A 70 8.21 4.96 -10.10
N HIS A 71 8.88 4.68 -11.21
CA HIS A 71 10.19 4.02 -11.28
C HIS A 71 11.35 5.04 -11.27
N ILE A 72 11.33 5.99 -10.34
CA ILE A 72 12.29 7.11 -10.28
C ILE A 72 13.02 7.16 -8.93
N PHE A 73 12.31 6.91 -7.84
CA PHE A 73 12.83 6.89 -6.47
C PHE A 73 12.01 5.89 -5.65
N THR A 74 12.48 5.54 -4.44
CA THR A 74 11.74 4.66 -3.54
C THR A 74 10.41 5.28 -3.16
N THR A 75 9.31 4.59 -3.44
CA THR A 75 7.95 5.06 -3.14
C THR A 75 7.20 4.09 -2.25
N CYS A 76 6.23 4.63 -1.53
CA CYS A 76 5.27 3.86 -0.75
C CYS A 76 3.94 3.85 -1.49
N VAL A 77 3.09 2.86 -1.21
CA VAL A 77 1.87 2.64 -1.98
C VAL A 77 0.64 3.03 -1.19
N ALA A 78 -0.17 3.92 -1.76
CA ALA A 78 -1.44 4.33 -1.19
C ALA A 78 -2.61 3.78 -2.01
N LEU A 79 -3.59 3.20 -1.33
CA LEU A 79 -4.89 2.84 -1.89
C LEU A 79 -5.81 4.06 -1.90
N SER A 80 -6.40 4.37 -3.05
CA SER A 80 -7.36 5.47 -3.21
C SER A 80 -8.78 4.97 -3.00
N THR A 81 -9.56 5.67 -2.17
CA THR A 81 -10.95 5.26 -1.90
C THR A 81 -11.90 5.61 -3.05
N ARG A 82 -11.50 6.55 -3.92
CA ARG A 82 -12.29 6.98 -5.09
C ARG A 82 -12.47 5.82 -6.09
N ASP A 83 -11.38 5.21 -6.50
CA ASP A 83 -11.32 4.22 -7.59
C ASP A 83 -10.79 2.85 -7.16
N GLY A 84 -10.31 2.71 -5.91
CA GLY A 84 -9.70 1.47 -5.42
C GLY A 84 -8.29 1.22 -5.96
N LEU A 85 -7.75 2.12 -6.78
CA LEU A 85 -6.45 1.97 -7.45
C LEU A 85 -5.29 2.43 -6.56
N TRP A 86 -4.15 1.79 -6.76
CA TRP A 86 -2.92 2.03 -6.02
C TRP A 86 -2.08 3.10 -6.69
N ARG A 87 -1.52 3.98 -5.87
CA ARG A 87 -0.64 5.06 -6.33
C ARG A 87 0.62 5.09 -5.49
N SER A 88 1.76 5.02 -6.16
CA SER A 88 3.06 5.36 -5.60
C SER A 88 3.10 6.82 -5.17
N ARG A 89 3.54 7.05 -3.93
CA ARG A 89 3.70 8.37 -3.33
C ARG A 89 4.99 8.40 -2.51
N SER A 90 5.50 9.60 -2.25
CA SER A 90 6.62 9.79 -1.34
C SER A 90 6.27 9.23 0.05
N CYS A 91 7.13 8.35 0.57
CA CYS A 91 6.97 7.71 1.89
C CYS A 91 6.92 8.70 3.05
N TYR A 92 7.42 9.92 2.85
CA TYR A 92 7.41 10.99 3.85
C TYR A 92 6.08 11.73 3.94
N SER A 93 5.08 11.40 3.11
CA SER A 93 3.76 12.02 3.18
C SER A 93 2.93 11.44 4.33
N LEU A 94 2.41 12.30 5.20
CA LEU A 94 1.45 11.90 6.23
C LEU A 94 0.12 11.49 5.57
N ARG A 95 -0.30 10.25 5.82
CA ARG A 95 -1.62 9.71 5.44
C ARG A 95 -2.07 8.69 6.49
N PRO A 96 -3.38 8.49 6.63
CA PRO A 96 -3.91 7.35 7.38
C PRO A 96 -3.39 6.04 6.78
N PHE A 97 -3.33 4.99 7.58
CA PHE A 97 -2.78 3.69 7.21
C PHE A 97 -3.66 2.57 7.76
N ILE A 98 -3.59 1.38 7.16
CA ILE A 98 -4.32 0.20 7.62
C ILE A 98 -3.33 -0.86 8.06
N CYS A 99 -3.49 -1.35 9.31
CA CYS A 99 -2.74 -2.50 9.83
C CYS A 99 -3.51 -3.80 9.61
N GLN A 100 -2.78 -4.91 9.55
CA GLN A 100 -3.30 -6.28 9.59
C GLN A 100 -2.52 -7.11 10.61
N TYR A 101 -3.12 -8.22 11.03
CA TYR A 101 -2.59 -9.20 11.98
C TYR A 101 -2.72 -10.62 11.41
#